data_AF-A0A7L2Z415-F1
#
_entry.id   AF-A0A7L2Z415-F1
#
_cell.length_a   1.000
_cell.length_b   1.000
_cell.length_c   1.000
_cell.angle_alpha   90.00
_cell.angle_beta   90.00
_cell.angle_gamma   90.00
#
_symmetry.space_group_name_H-M   'P 1'
#
loop_
_entity.id
_entity.type
_entity.pdbx_description
1 polymer ?
#
loop_
_entity_poly.entity_id
_entity_poly.type
_entity_poly.pdbx_seq_one_letter_code
_entity_poly.pdbx_strand_id
1 'polypeptide(L)'
;QKVTCSESSQAKKSQHSEEAIFYMNCRAAYLMVLKSSLENIKSKEQLSLVLQQAGRNPSQRTVNKYWTSQTTTLNFDDFCTILKKEKPATKPELLEAFGKIDPDNTGYILHDELHKILTTRGEKMTWDEVSAIIEQADFNCGGKLDYKKFCDSYLTTSEQCCKTAREKLEVDSRLRQQQFGNQPETSSEGITPPVSKPSPRIPRKTDPKLGPAKGDSRTPSRPSSAQSCKVSTTVSVGAGSSRSTKLIEPDTMKEWQCAQSKGCFYLEEGGEIISHKYRLHLPQRSTVCVTIKPLNLRQVEGKSCHWLSVDTALYILKEHETQENLQLVGFTEQQNKEVFGWKGELASGIYWLLPFTTGCRLKKVKTQVTGEAKLVYRGEDGELVLTKEFRAALLDIFETIDLDGNGLLSLEEYNFFELRTSGEKCDEEAWAVCKENFDMKKNELTRQGFMDLNLMEANDREGDPSDLWVTLLSLGYNKALEMTEACPFVIDIYAEKCKPRIKAMYLEAGSWQLNRAICKSVVNKGEAKVMDGCENIIIYTYKAGRRITSVIENKSDNKVIIHVNNEPSKNCLSNRGLTVFAVEVAPKSTMVSQHVMPLNEQEEWLYSCVHSLL
;
A
#
# COMPACT_ATOMS: atom_id res chain seq x y z
N GLN A 1 -16.62 -1.06 -50.17
CA GLN A 1 -16.33 -1.99 -49.06
C GLN A 1 -15.33 -1.39 -48.05
N LYS A 2 -15.59 -0.18 -47.50
CA LYS A 2 -14.66 0.51 -46.58
C LYS A 2 -15.34 1.04 -45.32
N VAL A 3 -16.44 0.40 -44.91
CA VAL A 3 -17.25 0.79 -43.73
C VAL A 3 -17.22 -0.29 -42.63
N THR A 4 -16.83 -1.53 -42.92
CA THR A 4 -16.91 -2.66 -41.97
C THR A 4 -15.73 -2.83 -41.00
N CYS A 5 -14.67 -2.02 -41.07
CA CYS A 5 -13.48 -2.19 -40.21
C CYS A 5 -13.47 -1.27 -38.96
N SER A 6 -14.11 -0.10 -39.03
CA SER A 6 -14.21 0.85 -37.90
C SER A 6 -15.20 0.38 -36.84
N GLU A 7 -16.33 -0.24 -37.24
CA GLU A 7 -17.31 -0.79 -36.30
C GLU A 7 -16.73 -1.92 -35.45
N SER A 8 -15.87 -2.79 -35.99
CA SER A 8 -15.24 -3.87 -35.21
C SER A 8 -14.24 -3.35 -34.16
N SER A 9 -13.63 -2.20 -34.42
CA SER A 9 -12.65 -1.57 -33.52
C SER A 9 -13.35 -0.82 -32.38
N GLN A 10 -14.49 -0.19 -32.67
CA GLN A 10 -15.35 0.46 -31.68
C GLN A 10 -16.11 -0.57 -30.84
N ALA A 11 -16.62 -1.64 -31.44
CA ALA A 11 -17.26 -2.75 -30.74
C ALA A 11 -16.27 -3.52 -29.84
N LYS A 12 -15.01 -3.72 -30.27
CA LYS A 12 -13.97 -4.31 -29.41
C LYS A 12 -13.58 -3.39 -28.25
N LYS A 13 -13.54 -2.08 -28.46
CA LYS A 13 -13.29 -1.10 -27.37
C LYS A 13 -14.47 -1.01 -26.40
N SER A 14 -15.73 -1.07 -26.87
CA SER A 14 -16.91 -1.08 -26.00
C SER A 14 -17.01 -2.38 -25.21
N GLN A 15 -16.73 -3.53 -25.84
CA GLN A 15 -16.74 -4.83 -25.19
C GLN A 15 -15.63 -4.97 -24.12
N HIS A 16 -14.44 -4.41 -24.39
CA HIS A 16 -13.35 -4.35 -23.39
C HIS A 16 -13.67 -3.40 -22.21
N SER A 17 -14.45 -2.33 -22.46
CA SER A 17 -14.95 -1.44 -21.42
C SER A 17 -16.01 -2.12 -20.54
N GLU A 18 -16.97 -2.82 -21.14
CA GLU A 18 -18.00 -3.58 -20.43
C GLU A 18 -17.42 -4.73 -19.60
N GLU A 19 -16.42 -5.45 -20.13
CA GLU A 19 -15.76 -6.52 -19.41
C GLU A 19 -14.92 -5.98 -18.24
N ALA A 20 -14.23 -4.84 -18.40
CA ALA A 20 -13.53 -4.18 -17.31
C ALA A 20 -14.48 -3.74 -16.19
N ILE A 21 -15.63 -3.15 -16.55
CA ILE A 21 -16.68 -2.76 -15.59
C ILE A 21 -17.22 -4.00 -14.87
N PHE A 22 -17.44 -5.12 -15.59
CA PHE A 22 -17.90 -6.37 -15.01
C PHE A 22 -16.93 -6.92 -13.94
N TYR A 23 -15.63 -6.99 -14.24
CA TYR A 23 -14.63 -7.49 -13.29
C TYR A 23 -14.45 -6.56 -12.10
N MET A 24 -14.52 -5.24 -12.30
CA MET A 24 -14.51 -4.26 -11.22
C MET A 24 -15.65 -4.49 -10.23
N ASN A 25 -16.85 -4.78 -10.74
CA ASN A 25 -18.03 -5.04 -9.90
C ASN A 25 -17.92 -6.37 -9.15
N CYS A 26 -17.41 -7.40 -9.82
CA CYS A 26 -17.13 -8.68 -9.17
C CYS A 26 -16.14 -8.48 -8.02
N ARG A 27 -15.06 -7.72 -8.26
CA ARG A 27 -14.03 -7.45 -7.27
C ARG A 27 -14.60 -6.68 -6.06
N ALA A 28 -15.44 -5.68 -6.31
CA ALA A 28 -16.09 -4.90 -5.25
C ALA A 28 -16.94 -5.80 -4.33
N ALA A 29 -17.81 -6.62 -4.92
CA ALA A 29 -18.66 -7.54 -4.17
C ALA A 29 -17.86 -8.62 -3.41
N TYR A 30 -16.79 -9.13 -4.01
CA TYR A 30 -15.94 -10.15 -3.40
C TYR A 30 -15.24 -9.64 -2.14
N LEU A 31 -14.73 -8.40 -2.20
CA LEU A 31 -14.00 -7.76 -1.10
C LEU A 31 -14.89 -7.29 0.05
N MET A 32 -16.21 -7.23 -0.14
CA MET A 32 -17.16 -6.95 0.94
C MET A 32 -17.24 -8.10 1.96
N VAL A 33 -16.89 -9.31 1.54
CA VAL A 33 -17.00 -10.53 2.36
C VAL A 33 -15.62 -11.09 2.70
N LEU A 34 -14.70 -11.03 1.75
CA LEU A 34 -13.37 -11.59 1.85
C LEU A 34 -12.34 -10.47 1.93
N LYS A 35 -11.27 -10.68 2.70
CA LYS A 35 -10.28 -9.62 2.95
C LYS A 35 -9.40 -9.33 1.73
N SER A 36 -9.41 -10.23 0.76
CA SER A 36 -8.60 -10.17 -0.44
C SER A 36 -9.29 -10.91 -1.58
N SER A 37 -9.05 -10.48 -2.82
CA SER A 37 -9.44 -11.21 -4.04
C SER A 37 -8.67 -12.53 -4.21
N LEU A 38 -7.70 -12.81 -3.34
CA LEU A 38 -6.92 -14.05 -3.31
C LEU A 38 -7.35 -14.99 -2.18
N GLU A 39 -8.23 -14.55 -1.30
CA GLU A 39 -8.84 -15.43 -0.31
C GLU A 39 -9.94 -16.23 -0.99
N ASN A 40 -9.88 -17.56 -0.92
CA ASN A 40 -10.92 -18.40 -1.52
C ASN A 40 -12.19 -18.41 -0.67
N ILE A 41 -13.34 -18.52 -1.33
CA ILE A 41 -14.61 -18.87 -0.70
C ILE A 41 -14.50 -20.30 -0.20
N LYS A 42 -14.74 -20.52 1.11
CA LYS A 42 -14.57 -21.80 1.81
C LYS A 42 -15.90 -22.42 2.27
N SER A 43 -17.00 -21.70 2.15
CA SER A 43 -18.32 -22.21 2.56
C SER A 43 -19.46 -21.74 1.66
N LYS A 44 -20.59 -22.43 1.75
CA LYS A 44 -21.84 -22.06 1.05
C LYS A 44 -22.35 -20.70 1.46
N GLU A 45 -22.19 -20.37 2.74
CA GLU A 45 -22.60 -19.09 3.32
C GLU A 45 -21.78 -17.95 2.73
N GLN A 46 -20.45 -18.13 2.60
CA GLN A 46 -19.59 -17.15 1.93
C GLN A 46 -19.96 -16.98 0.46
N LEU A 47 -20.24 -18.07 -0.28
CA LEU A 47 -20.68 -17.99 -1.68
C LEU A 47 -21.99 -17.20 -1.80
N SER A 48 -22.95 -17.49 -0.93
CA SER A 48 -24.23 -16.79 -0.89
C SER A 48 -24.05 -15.30 -0.63
N LEU A 49 -23.25 -14.94 0.38
CA LEU A 49 -23.03 -13.55 0.76
C LEU A 49 -22.32 -12.76 -0.36
N VAL A 50 -21.30 -13.34 -1.00
CA VAL A 50 -20.56 -12.69 -2.10
C VAL A 50 -21.46 -12.48 -3.33
N LEU A 51 -22.37 -13.41 -3.62
CA LEU A 51 -23.39 -13.23 -4.67
C LEU A 51 -24.41 -12.14 -4.30
N GLN A 52 -24.82 -12.05 -3.03
CA GLN A 52 -25.69 -10.99 -2.51
C GLN A 52 -25.07 -9.59 -2.64
N GLN A 53 -23.78 -9.45 -2.28
CA GLN A 53 -23.06 -8.19 -2.47
C GLN A 53 -22.91 -7.80 -3.95
N ALA A 54 -23.05 -8.75 -4.87
CA ALA A 54 -23.06 -8.52 -6.32
C ALA A 54 -24.48 -8.32 -6.91
N GLY A 55 -25.49 -8.12 -6.04
CA GLY A 55 -26.87 -7.86 -6.44
C GLY A 55 -27.62 -9.09 -6.94
N ARG A 56 -27.23 -10.30 -6.49
CA ARG A 56 -27.97 -11.54 -6.74
C ARG A 56 -28.62 -12.02 -5.46
N ASN A 57 -29.76 -12.67 -5.54
CA ASN A 57 -30.34 -13.37 -4.40
C ASN A 57 -30.38 -14.87 -4.72
N PRO A 58 -29.27 -15.61 -4.48
CA PRO A 58 -29.18 -17.00 -4.89
C PRO A 58 -30.04 -17.89 -3.98
N SER A 59 -30.89 -18.71 -4.60
CA SER A 59 -31.57 -19.80 -3.90
C SER A 59 -30.58 -20.86 -3.41
N GLN A 60 -30.92 -21.65 -2.40
CA GLN A 60 -30.16 -22.83 -2.00
C GLN A 60 -29.90 -23.77 -3.18
N ARG A 61 -30.85 -23.91 -4.11
CA ARG A 61 -30.62 -24.66 -5.36
C ARG A 61 -29.49 -24.07 -6.20
N THR A 62 -29.47 -22.74 -6.36
CA THR A 62 -28.40 -22.03 -7.08
C THR A 62 -27.06 -22.19 -6.37
N VAL A 63 -27.01 -22.06 -5.04
CA VAL A 63 -25.79 -22.26 -4.26
C VAL A 63 -25.29 -23.71 -4.41
N ASN A 64 -26.17 -24.71 -4.27
CA ASN A 64 -25.83 -26.12 -4.40
C ASN A 64 -25.39 -26.54 -5.81
N LYS A 65 -25.82 -25.81 -6.85
CA LYS A 65 -25.37 -26.01 -8.24
C LYS A 65 -23.88 -25.72 -8.41
N TYR A 66 -23.34 -24.75 -7.66
CA TYR A 66 -21.93 -24.33 -7.75
C TYR A 66 -21.08 -24.80 -6.56
N TRP A 67 -21.71 -25.15 -5.44
CA TRP A 67 -21.07 -25.71 -4.25
C TRP A 67 -21.54 -27.14 -4.01
N THR A 68 -20.87 -28.09 -4.66
CA THR A 68 -21.16 -29.53 -4.56
C THR A 68 -20.38 -30.17 -3.40
N SER A 69 -20.65 -31.43 -3.07
CA SER A 69 -19.89 -32.18 -2.06
C SER A 69 -18.41 -32.38 -2.41
N GLN A 70 -18.01 -32.11 -3.65
CA GLN A 70 -16.63 -32.15 -4.12
C GLN A 70 -15.95 -30.78 -4.13
N THR A 71 -16.72 -29.71 -3.92
CA THR A 71 -16.20 -28.33 -3.88
C THR A 71 -15.64 -28.06 -2.50
N THR A 72 -14.31 -27.91 -2.40
CA THR A 72 -13.63 -27.52 -1.15
C THR A 72 -13.43 -26.01 -1.06
N THR A 73 -13.16 -25.36 -2.20
CA THR A 73 -12.94 -23.91 -2.30
C THR A 73 -13.35 -23.38 -3.68
N LEU A 74 -13.76 -22.11 -3.76
CA LEU A 74 -13.92 -21.38 -5.02
C LEU A 74 -13.06 -20.11 -5.01
N ASN A 75 -12.33 -19.86 -6.09
CA ASN A 75 -11.50 -18.66 -6.24
C ASN A 75 -12.28 -17.50 -6.89
N PHE A 76 -11.62 -16.36 -7.09
CA PHE A 76 -12.25 -15.17 -7.69
C PHE A 76 -12.72 -15.38 -9.15
N ASP A 77 -11.98 -16.16 -9.95
CA ASP A 77 -12.34 -16.45 -11.34
C ASP A 77 -13.54 -17.39 -11.43
N ASP A 78 -13.64 -18.35 -10.52
CA ASP A 78 -14.81 -19.21 -10.36
C ASP A 78 -16.05 -18.36 -10.05
N PHE A 79 -15.91 -17.42 -9.12
CA PHE A 79 -16.97 -16.47 -8.77
C PHE A 79 -17.40 -15.60 -9.96
N CYS A 80 -16.45 -15.04 -10.72
CA CYS A 80 -16.74 -14.28 -11.93
C CYS A 80 -17.50 -15.13 -12.96
N THR A 81 -17.11 -16.40 -13.11
CA THR A 81 -17.77 -17.36 -14.00
C THR A 81 -19.20 -17.67 -13.55
N ILE A 82 -19.45 -17.78 -12.24
CA ILE A 82 -20.78 -17.95 -11.67
C ILE A 82 -21.65 -16.72 -11.96
N LEU A 83 -21.11 -15.50 -11.76
CA LEU A 83 -21.86 -14.26 -12.00
C LEU A 83 -22.21 -14.02 -13.47
N LYS A 84 -21.37 -14.49 -14.41
CA LYS A 84 -21.69 -14.47 -15.85
C LYS A 84 -22.88 -15.38 -16.18
N LYS A 85 -23.09 -16.46 -15.42
CA LYS A 85 -24.15 -17.45 -15.63
C LYS A 85 -25.45 -17.07 -14.91
N GLU A 86 -25.37 -16.48 -13.72
CA GLU A 86 -26.53 -16.06 -12.93
C GLU A 86 -26.83 -14.58 -13.19
N LYS A 87 -27.95 -14.27 -13.85
CA LYS A 87 -28.39 -12.90 -14.15
C LYS A 87 -29.15 -12.29 -12.97
N PRO A 88 -29.11 -10.95 -12.78
CA PRO A 88 -29.94 -10.31 -11.77
C PRO A 88 -31.41 -10.40 -12.17
N ALA A 89 -32.28 -10.52 -11.17
CA ALA A 89 -33.73 -10.48 -11.41
C ALA A 89 -34.14 -9.08 -11.87
N THR A 90 -34.97 -9.02 -12.91
CA THR A 90 -35.50 -7.76 -13.43
C THR A 90 -36.89 -7.46 -12.86
N LYS A 91 -37.26 -6.18 -12.77
CA LYS A 91 -38.61 -5.75 -12.35
C LYS A 91 -39.75 -6.53 -13.03
N PRO A 92 -39.78 -6.69 -14.37
CA PRO A 92 -40.85 -7.43 -15.03
C PRO A 92 -40.88 -8.92 -14.64
N GLU A 93 -39.73 -9.58 -14.48
CA GLU A 93 -39.68 -10.99 -14.05
C GLU A 93 -40.23 -11.16 -12.63
N LEU A 94 -39.92 -10.23 -11.73
CA LEU A 94 -40.44 -10.23 -10.36
C LEU A 94 -41.96 -9.99 -10.33
N LEU A 95 -42.44 -9.01 -11.10
CA LEU A 95 -43.88 -8.71 -11.21
C LEU A 95 -44.66 -9.87 -11.83
N GLU A 96 -44.09 -10.55 -12.83
CA GLU A 96 -44.71 -11.74 -13.44
C GLU A 96 -44.79 -12.90 -12.43
N ALA A 97 -43.78 -13.07 -11.57
CA ALA A 97 -43.79 -14.09 -10.53
C ALA A 97 -44.89 -13.83 -9.49
N PHE A 98 -45.07 -12.59 -9.05
CA PHE A 98 -46.17 -12.22 -8.14
C PHE A 98 -47.54 -12.25 -8.82
N GLY A 99 -47.63 -11.92 -10.12
CA GLY A 99 -48.87 -12.03 -10.89
C GLY A 99 -49.39 -13.47 -11.02
N LYS A 100 -48.53 -14.49 -10.84
CA LYS A 100 -48.96 -15.90 -10.75
C LYS A 100 -49.63 -16.25 -9.42
N ILE A 101 -49.48 -15.38 -8.40
CA ILE A 101 -50.07 -15.52 -7.06
C ILE A 101 -51.35 -14.69 -6.96
N ASP A 102 -51.43 -13.56 -7.67
CA ASP A 102 -52.57 -12.65 -7.74
C ASP A 102 -53.30 -12.80 -9.11
N PRO A 103 -54.16 -13.83 -9.28
CA PRO A 103 -54.83 -14.10 -10.56
C PRO A 103 -55.80 -12.98 -10.97
N ASP A 104 -56.28 -12.21 -9.99
CA ASP A 104 -57.18 -11.08 -10.18
C ASP A 104 -56.43 -9.78 -10.54
N ASN A 105 -55.08 -9.82 -10.55
CA ASN A 105 -54.18 -8.71 -10.90
C ASN A 105 -54.51 -7.42 -10.13
N THR A 106 -54.88 -7.58 -8.85
CA THR A 106 -55.21 -6.50 -7.93
C THR A 106 -54.01 -5.63 -7.58
N GLY A 107 -52.79 -6.15 -7.71
CA GLY A 107 -51.57 -5.48 -7.24
C GLY A 107 -51.23 -5.80 -5.79
N TYR A 108 -52.02 -6.66 -5.12
CA TYR A 108 -51.89 -6.95 -3.69
C TYR A 108 -52.00 -8.44 -3.39
N ILE A 109 -51.30 -8.90 -2.35
CA ILE A 109 -51.39 -10.28 -1.85
C ILE A 109 -51.77 -10.25 -0.38
N LEU A 110 -52.77 -11.03 0.04
CA LEU A 110 -53.17 -11.12 1.44
C LEU A 110 -52.04 -11.74 2.28
N HIS A 111 -51.81 -11.23 3.48
CA HIS A 111 -50.76 -11.75 4.37
C HIS A 111 -50.89 -13.25 4.66
N ASP A 112 -52.13 -13.75 4.84
CA ASP A 112 -52.38 -15.18 5.04
C ASP A 112 -51.99 -16.03 3.83
N GLU A 113 -52.23 -15.52 2.62
CA GLU A 113 -51.88 -16.19 1.36
C GLU A 113 -50.37 -16.16 1.12
N LEU A 114 -49.74 -15.02 1.37
CA LEU A 114 -48.29 -14.85 1.34
C LEU A 114 -47.62 -15.84 2.30
N HIS A 115 -48.10 -15.90 3.54
CA HIS A 115 -47.59 -16.82 4.55
C HIS A 115 -47.76 -18.28 4.12
N LYS A 116 -48.94 -18.66 3.64
CA LYS A 116 -49.18 -20.01 3.12
C LYS A 116 -48.21 -20.34 1.98
N ILE A 117 -47.97 -19.43 1.04
CA ILE A 117 -47.11 -19.71 -0.11
C ILE A 117 -45.64 -19.84 0.29
N LEU A 118 -45.12 -18.89 1.08
CA LEU A 118 -43.70 -18.86 1.49
C LEU A 118 -43.32 -20.00 2.46
N THR A 119 -44.29 -20.56 3.20
CA THR A 119 -44.05 -21.69 4.11
C THR A 119 -44.31 -23.06 3.46
N THR A 120 -45.05 -23.13 2.34
CA THR A 120 -45.43 -24.41 1.71
C THR A 120 -44.72 -24.72 0.40
N ARG A 121 -44.30 -23.72 -0.38
CA ARG A 121 -43.73 -23.90 -1.72
C ARG A 121 -42.27 -23.42 -1.77
N GLY A 122 -41.45 -24.13 -2.54
CA GLY A 122 -40.05 -23.73 -2.78
C GLY A 122 -39.14 -23.91 -1.56
N GLU A 123 -38.26 -22.93 -1.34
CA GLU A 123 -37.40 -22.85 -0.16
C GLU A 123 -38.23 -22.23 0.97
N LYS A 124 -38.68 -23.09 1.88
CA LYS A 124 -39.63 -22.74 2.92
C LYS A 124 -39.00 -21.76 3.89
N MET A 125 -39.67 -20.63 4.10
CA MET A 125 -39.35 -19.71 5.17
C MET A 125 -40.00 -20.16 6.47
N THR A 126 -39.36 -19.81 7.58
CA THR A 126 -39.91 -19.95 8.93
C THR A 126 -41.00 -18.91 9.17
N TRP A 127 -41.81 -19.14 10.20
CA TRP A 127 -42.85 -18.19 10.60
C TRP A 127 -42.26 -16.81 10.91
N ASP A 128 -41.15 -16.77 11.66
CA ASP A 128 -40.47 -15.54 12.05
C ASP A 128 -39.92 -14.76 10.84
N GLU A 129 -39.37 -15.45 9.83
CA GLU A 129 -38.88 -14.82 8.59
C GLU A 129 -40.01 -14.18 7.79
N VAL A 130 -41.18 -14.84 7.72
CA VAL A 130 -42.34 -14.29 7.02
C VAL A 130 -42.94 -13.11 7.80
N SER A 131 -43.03 -13.22 9.12
CA SER A 131 -43.49 -12.12 10.00
C SER A 131 -42.60 -10.88 9.84
N ALA A 132 -41.28 -11.06 9.77
CA ALA A 132 -40.35 -9.96 9.52
C ALA A 132 -40.56 -9.26 8.16
N ILE A 133 -41.05 -9.98 7.13
CA ILE A 133 -41.42 -9.36 5.84
C ILE A 133 -42.73 -8.58 5.97
N ILE A 134 -43.69 -9.11 6.72
CA ILE A 134 -45.03 -8.52 6.90
C ILE A 134 -44.98 -7.25 7.77
N GLU A 135 -44.06 -7.18 8.73
CA GLU A 135 -43.88 -6.02 9.62
C GLU A 135 -43.28 -4.79 8.92
N GLN A 136 -42.75 -4.93 7.69
CA GLN A 136 -42.18 -3.80 6.95
C GLN A 136 -43.28 -2.89 6.39
N ALA A 137 -43.39 -1.68 6.95
CA ALA A 137 -44.45 -0.73 6.61
C ALA A 137 -44.35 -0.14 5.18
N ASP A 138 -43.20 -0.23 4.52
CA ASP A 138 -42.96 0.40 3.21
C ASP A 138 -43.81 -0.19 2.08
N PHE A 139 -44.16 -1.49 2.20
CA PHE A 139 -44.92 -2.22 1.19
C PHE A 139 -46.06 -3.06 1.78
N ASN A 140 -46.33 -2.96 3.08
CA ASN A 140 -47.48 -3.60 3.72
C ASN A 140 -48.47 -2.56 4.24
N CYS A 141 -49.74 -2.70 3.88
CA CYS A 141 -50.81 -1.85 4.41
C CYS A 141 -52.13 -2.63 4.46
N GLY A 142 -52.84 -2.57 5.59
CA GLY A 142 -54.18 -3.15 5.73
C GLY A 142 -54.23 -4.68 5.55
N GLY A 143 -53.23 -5.42 6.05
CA GLY A 143 -53.19 -6.89 5.97
C GLY A 143 -52.82 -7.45 4.58
N LYS A 144 -52.29 -6.58 3.70
CA LYS A 144 -51.93 -6.91 2.31
C LYS A 144 -50.54 -6.40 1.96
N LEU A 145 -49.83 -7.18 1.15
CA LEU A 145 -48.54 -6.85 0.54
C LEU A 145 -48.77 -6.17 -0.82
N ASP A 146 -48.29 -4.94 -0.99
CA ASP A 146 -48.14 -4.28 -2.29
C ASP A 146 -46.87 -4.80 -2.96
N TYR A 147 -47.01 -5.79 -3.83
CA TYR A 147 -45.85 -6.45 -4.44
C TYR A 147 -45.13 -5.55 -5.46
N LYS A 148 -45.76 -4.47 -5.95
CA LYS A 148 -45.09 -3.49 -6.82
C LYS A 148 -44.09 -2.68 -6.02
N LYS A 149 -44.51 -2.16 -4.85
CA LYS A 149 -43.62 -1.48 -3.90
C LYS A 149 -42.55 -2.42 -3.35
N PHE A 150 -42.89 -3.68 -3.08
CA PHE A 150 -41.91 -4.68 -2.67
C PHE A 150 -40.83 -4.89 -3.73
N CYS A 151 -41.20 -5.04 -5.01
CA CYS A 151 -40.24 -5.18 -6.10
C CYS A 151 -39.34 -3.94 -6.23
N ASP A 152 -39.90 -2.74 -6.06
CA ASP A 152 -39.14 -1.50 -6.09
C ASP A 152 -38.16 -1.38 -4.92
N SER A 153 -38.60 -1.73 -3.71
CA SER A 153 -37.73 -1.79 -2.53
C SER A 153 -36.60 -2.82 -2.69
N TYR A 154 -36.92 -4.01 -3.22
CA TYR A 154 -35.94 -5.06 -3.49
C TYR A 154 -34.86 -4.61 -4.50
N LEU A 155 -35.28 -4.02 -5.62
CA LEU A 155 -34.34 -3.56 -6.65
C LEU A 155 -33.48 -2.40 -6.14
N THR A 156 -34.08 -1.47 -5.40
CA THR A 156 -33.36 -0.36 -4.75
C THR A 156 -32.31 -0.89 -3.76
N THR A 157 -32.67 -1.89 -2.95
CA THR A 157 -31.75 -2.50 -1.98
C THR A 157 -30.60 -3.23 -2.69
N SER A 158 -30.90 -3.99 -3.75
CA SER A 158 -29.89 -4.69 -4.56
C SER A 158 -28.90 -3.73 -5.23
N GLU A 159 -29.42 -2.62 -5.77
CA GLU A 159 -28.62 -1.55 -6.35
C GLU A 159 -27.76 -0.87 -5.28
N GLN A 160 -28.32 -0.60 -4.11
CA GLN A 160 -27.61 0.00 -2.98
C GLN A 160 -26.49 -0.90 -2.45
N CYS A 161 -26.69 -2.22 -2.38
CA CYS A 161 -25.62 -3.17 -2.03
C CYS A 161 -24.46 -3.08 -3.04
N CYS A 162 -24.77 -3.11 -4.35
CA CYS A 162 -23.76 -2.99 -5.40
C CYS A 162 -23.03 -1.65 -5.35
N LYS A 163 -23.77 -0.56 -5.08
CA LYS A 163 -23.22 0.80 -4.96
C LYS A 163 -22.30 0.92 -3.74
N THR A 164 -22.74 0.42 -2.58
CA THR A 164 -21.95 0.42 -1.34
C THR A 164 -20.66 -0.38 -1.52
N ALA A 165 -20.73 -1.55 -2.19
CA ALA A 165 -19.55 -2.37 -2.47
C ALA A 165 -18.54 -1.62 -3.37
N ARG A 166 -19.03 -0.91 -4.39
CA ARG A 166 -18.20 -0.09 -5.28
C ARG A 166 -17.58 1.10 -4.56
N GLU A 167 -18.38 1.85 -3.80
CA GLU A 167 -17.90 3.01 -3.05
C GLU A 167 -16.84 2.60 -2.03
N LYS A 168 -17.02 1.48 -1.33
CA LYS A 168 -15.97 0.92 -0.45
C LYS A 168 -14.72 0.53 -1.22
N LEU A 169 -14.86 -0.12 -2.38
CA LEU A 169 -13.71 -0.45 -3.22
C LEU A 169 -13.00 0.80 -3.74
N GLU A 170 -13.74 1.86 -4.06
CA GLU A 170 -13.19 3.15 -4.49
C GLU A 170 -12.52 3.90 -3.35
N VAL A 171 -13.09 3.86 -2.15
CA VAL A 171 -12.46 4.42 -0.95
C VAL A 171 -11.20 3.64 -0.62
N ASP A 172 -11.23 2.31 -0.65
CA ASP A 172 -10.05 1.45 -0.50
C ASP A 172 -9.04 1.64 -1.63
N SER A 173 -9.48 1.88 -2.87
CA SER A 173 -8.58 2.10 -4.02
C SER A 173 -8.00 3.50 -4.01
N ARG A 174 -8.72 4.51 -3.50
CA ARG A 174 -8.22 5.87 -3.25
C ARG A 174 -7.29 5.89 -2.05
N LEU A 175 -7.61 5.17 -0.97
CA LEU A 175 -6.69 4.88 0.13
C LEU A 175 -5.46 4.14 -0.39
N ARG A 176 -5.60 3.18 -1.31
CA ARG A 176 -4.47 2.49 -1.95
C ARG A 176 -3.72 3.37 -2.96
N GLN A 177 -4.37 4.23 -3.74
CA GLN A 177 -3.72 5.17 -4.67
C GLN A 177 -2.99 6.27 -3.91
N GLN A 178 -3.56 6.69 -2.78
CA GLN A 178 -2.89 7.52 -1.79
C GLN A 178 -1.76 6.74 -1.10
N GLN A 179 -1.89 5.41 -0.90
CA GLN A 179 -0.84 4.53 -0.36
C GLN A 179 0.24 4.03 -1.34
N PHE A 180 0.05 4.25 -2.64
CA PHE A 180 0.92 3.73 -3.70
C PHE A 180 1.39 4.80 -4.69
N GLY A 181 1.03 6.07 -4.49
CA GLY A 181 1.38 7.17 -5.38
C GLY A 181 0.66 7.09 -6.74
N ASN A 182 0.19 8.25 -7.19
CA ASN A 182 -0.44 8.42 -8.49
C ASN A 182 0.47 8.01 -9.67
N GLN A 183 -0.14 7.38 -10.68
CA GLN A 183 0.02 7.83 -12.07
C GLN A 183 -1.26 8.61 -12.41
N PRO A 184 -1.21 9.89 -12.82
CA PRO A 184 -2.37 10.50 -13.42
C PRO A 184 -2.63 9.82 -14.77
N GLU A 185 -3.87 9.39 -14.97
CA GLU A 185 -4.39 9.23 -16.32
C GLU A 185 -4.22 10.54 -17.07
N THR A 186 -3.70 10.45 -18.28
CA THR A 186 -3.57 11.56 -19.23
C THR A 186 -4.91 12.30 -19.36
N SER A 187 -4.98 13.49 -18.79
CA SER A 187 -6.09 14.43 -18.99
C SER A 187 -6.09 14.91 -20.44
N SER A 188 -7.29 15.03 -21.00
CA SER A 188 -7.55 15.37 -22.39
C SER A 188 -7.10 16.80 -22.73
N GLU A 189 -6.45 16.98 -23.88
CA GLU A 189 -6.44 18.27 -24.58
C GLU A 189 -6.69 18.09 -26.08
N GLY A 190 -7.71 18.80 -26.58
CA GLY A 190 -7.68 19.54 -27.85
C GLY A 190 -7.51 18.79 -29.18
N ILE A 191 -8.62 18.59 -29.88
CA ILE A 191 -8.72 18.37 -31.35
C ILE A 191 -8.24 19.67 -32.05
N THR A 192 -7.37 19.71 -33.09
CA THR A 192 -7.56 19.38 -34.55
C THR A 192 -6.22 19.55 -35.35
N PRO A 193 -6.07 18.99 -36.59
CA PRO A 193 -4.81 18.61 -37.30
C PRO A 193 -4.48 19.53 -38.53
N PRO A 194 -3.71 19.20 -39.63
CA PRO A 194 -2.94 17.99 -40.06
C PRO A 194 -1.50 18.28 -40.62
N VAL A 195 -0.71 17.28 -41.08
CA VAL A 195 -0.49 16.90 -42.51
C VAL A 195 0.35 15.59 -42.61
N SER A 196 0.21 14.92 -43.75
CA SER A 196 0.32 13.50 -44.10
C SER A 196 1.62 12.97 -44.75
N LYS A 197 2.00 11.70 -44.40
CA LYS A 197 2.51 10.56 -45.23
C LYS A 197 3.81 10.69 -46.06
N PRO A 198 4.40 9.59 -46.63
CA PRO A 198 4.17 8.13 -46.46
C PRO A 198 5.43 7.24 -46.29
N SER A 199 5.23 5.96 -45.92
CA SER A 199 6.18 4.84 -46.05
C SER A 199 6.23 4.20 -47.46
N PRO A 200 7.23 3.34 -47.75
CA PRO A 200 7.02 2.10 -48.52
C PRO A 200 7.67 0.86 -47.85
N ARG A 201 6.94 -0.23 -47.58
CA ARG A 201 6.66 -1.45 -48.39
C ARG A 201 7.84 -2.43 -48.61
N ILE A 202 7.60 -3.66 -48.13
CA ILE A 202 8.33 -4.95 -48.26
C ILE A 202 8.32 -5.48 -49.71
N PRO A 203 9.21 -6.45 -50.06
CA PRO A 203 8.70 -7.70 -50.65
C PRO A 203 9.34 -9.00 -50.11
N ARG A 204 8.50 -10.05 -50.02
CA ARG A 204 8.79 -11.48 -49.76
C ARG A 204 9.24 -12.22 -51.02
N LYS A 205 9.98 -13.34 -50.88
CA LYS A 205 10.13 -14.47 -51.84
C LYS A 205 10.65 -15.72 -51.08
N THR A 206 9.89 -16.82 -50.90
CA THR A 206 9.63 -18.04 -51.75
C THR A 206 10.49 -19.26 -51.38
N ASP A 207 9.83 -20.35 -50.94
CA ASP A 207 10.30 -21.75 -50.86
C ASP A 207 10.44 -22.42 -52.25
N PRO A 208 11.08 -23.62 -52.36
CA PRO A 208 10.27 -24.85 -52.55
C PRO A 208 10.82 -26.23 -52.07
N LYS A 209 9.87 -27.11 -51.67
CA LYS A 209 9.62 -28.56 -51.98
C LYS A 209 10.49 -29.77 -51.48
N LEU A 210 9.89 -30.53 -50.56
CA LEU A 210 9.40 -31.96 -50.50
C LEU A 210 10.14 -33.22 -51.05
N GLY A 211 10.20 -34.26 -50.17
CA GLY A 211 9.86 -35.70 -50.40
C GLY A 211 10.82 -36.75 -49.75
N PRO A 212 10.44 -38.02 -49.45
CA PRO A 212 9.13 -38.63 -49.07
C PRO A 212 9.18 -39.52 -47.79
N ALA A 213 8.04 -40.17 -47.46
CA ALA A 213 7.63 -40.77 -46.19
C ALA A 213 7.93 -42.28 -45.96
N LYS A 214 7.90 -42.73 -44.68
CA LYS A 214 7.00 -43.80 -44.13
C LYS A 214 7.32 -44.17 -42.66
N GLY A 215 6.28 -44.37 -41.84
CA GLY A 215 6.35 -45.14 -40.59
C GLY A 215 5.44 -44.65 -39.45
N ASP A 216 4.13 -44.87 -39.56
CA ASP A 216 3.14 -44.58 -38.50
C ASP A 216 3.26 -45.53 -37.29
N SER A 217 3.17 -44.97 -36.09
CA SER A 217 2.47 -45.62 -34.97
C SER A 217 1.81 -44.55 -34.09
N ARG A 218 0.48 -44.51 -34.13
CA ARG A 218 -0.37 -43.58 -33.37
C ARG A 218 -0.61 -44.11 -31.96
N THR A 219 -0.46 -43.25 -30.96
CA THR A 219 -1.28 -43.23 -29.74
C THR A 219 -1.74 -41.79 -29.46
N PRO A 220 -2.94 -41.59 -28.87
CA PRO A 220 -3.71 -40.38 -29.10
C PRO A 220 -3.30 -39.19 -28.22
N SER A 221 -3.35 -38.03 -28.85
CA SER A 221 -3.20 -36.69 -28.29
C SER A 221 -4.10 -36.41 -27.09
N ARG A 222 -3.49 -36.12 -25.94
CA ARG A 222 -4.04 -35.20 -24.93
C ARG A 222 -3.70 -33.76 -25.38
N PRO A 223 -4.62 -32.79 -25.26
CA PRO A 223 -4.26 -31.40 -25.46
C PRO A 223 -3.24 -31.00 -24.39
N SER A 224 -2.11 -30.44 -24.83
CA SER A 224 -1.09 -29.87 -23.97
C SER A 224 -1.74 -28.83 -23.06
N SER A 225 -1.74 -29.10 -21.75
CA SER A 225 -2.01 -28.11 -20.71
C SER A 225 -1.18 -26.86 -20.99
N ALA A 226 -1.79 -25.69 -20.85
CA ALA A 226 -1.11 -24.40 -20.91
C ALA A 226 0.19 -24.47 -20.08
N GLN A 227 1.34 -24.26 -20.72
CA GLN A 227 2.61 -24.10 -20.00
C GLN A 227 2.46 -22.85 -19.13
N SER A 228 2.34 -23.03 -17.81
CA SER A 228 2.28 -21.91 -16.89
C SER A 228 3.65 -21.23 -16.87
N CYS A 229 3.75 -19.97 -17.34
CA CYS A 229 4.98 -19.20 -17.22
C CYS A 229 5.33 -19.00 -15.74
N LYS A 230 6.47 -19.54 -15.30
CA LYS A 230 6.89 -19.54 -13.90
C LYS A 230 8.38 -19.30 -13.77
N VAL A 231 8.80 -18.79 -12.61
CA VAL A 231 10.20 -18.72 -12.21
C VAL A 231 10.30 -18.78 -10.69
N SER A 232 11.26 -19.54 -10.18
CA SER A 232 11.49 -19.67 -8.75
C SER A 232 12.84 -19.07 -8.35
N THR A 233 12.86 -18.41 -7.20
CA THR A 233 14.07 -17.86 -6.60
C THR A 233 14.18 -18.38 -5.19
N THR A 234 15.33 -18.97 -4.85
CA THR A 234 15.63 -19.42 -3.50
C THR A 234 16.95 -18.81 -3.05
N VAL A 235 16.96 -18.21 -1.87
CA VAL A 235 18.12 -17.63 -1.20
C VAL A 235 18.11 -18.14 0.24
N SER A 236 19.12 -18.91 0.63
CA SER A 236 19.33 -19.32 2.01
C SER A 236 20.34 -18.40 2.71
N VAL A 237 20.08 -18.10 3.98
CA VAL A 237 20.98 -17.29 4.80
C VAL A 237 21.16 -18.00 6.15
N GLY A 238 22.37 -18.48 6.42
CA GLY A 238 22.71 -19.12 7.69
C GLY A 238 22.72 -18.13 8.86
N ALA A 239 22.58 -18.65 10.08
CA ALA A 239 22.59 -17.86 11.31
C ALA A 239 23.92 -17.08 11.43
N GLY A 240 23.83 -15.77 11.65
CA GLY A 240 25.02 -14.90 11.74
C GLY A 240 25.75 -14.63 10.40
N SER A 241 25.30 -15.18 9.27
CA SER A 241 25.90 -14.96 7.95
C SER A 241 25.44 -13.63 7.31
N SER A 242 25.80 -12.50 7.90
CA SER A 242 25.94 -11.26 7.14
C SER A 242 27.40 -11.14 6.69
N ARG A 243 27.69 -11.37 5.40
CA ARG A 243 28.91 -10.83 4.79
C ARG A 243 28.81 -9.30 4.84
N SER A 244 29.08 -8.69 5.99
CA SER A 244 29.21 -7.24 6.10
C SER A 244 30.49 -6.86 5.37
N THR A 245 30.38 -6.17 4.24
CA THR A 245 31.47 -5.32 3.77
C THR A 245 31.81 -4.37 4.91
N LYS A 246 33.01 -4.51 5.49
CA LYS A 246 33.43 -3.72 6.67
C LYS A 246 33.21 -2.24 6.36
N LEU A 247 32.28 -1.62 7.07
CA LEU A 247 32.13 -0.17 7.09
C LEU A 247 33.45 0.41 7.61
N ILE A 248 34.01 1.40 6.92
CA ILE A 248 35.20 2.09 7.43
C ILE A 248 34.74 2.98 8.60
N GLU A 249 35.34 2.78 9.77
CA GLU A 249 34.91 3.45 11.00
C GLU A 249 35.16 4.96 10.95
N PRO A 250 34.22 5.77 11.46
CA PRO A 250 34.40 7.23 11.58
C PRO A 250 35.66 7.63 12.36
N ASP A 251 36.14 6.77 13.26
CA ASP A 251 37.35 7.00 14.05
C ASP A 251 38.63 7.14 13.21
N THR A 252 38.62 6.61 11.98
CA THR A 252 39.71 6.79 11.01
C THR A 252 39.62 8.10 10.23
N MET A 253 38.55 8.88 10.43
CA MET A 253 38.20 10.09 9.65
C MET A 253 38.15 11.36 10.52
N LYS A 254 38.84 11.38 11.67
CA LYS A 254 38.79 12.50 12.64
C LYS A 254 39.17 13.87 12.06
N GLU A 255 39.94 13.90 10.97
CA GLU A 255 40.34 15.14 10.28
C GLU A 255 39.36 15.58 9.18
N TRP A 256 38.36 14.78 8.85
CA TRP A 256 37.40 15.10 7.78
C TRP A 256 36.35 16.10 8.28
N GLN A 257 35.89 16.95 7.38
CA GLN A 257 34.85 17.92 7.71
C GLN A 257 33.49 17.22 7.74
N CYS A 258 32.70 17.49 8.78
CA CYS A 258 31.43 16.82 9.01
C CYS A 258 30.23 17.76 8.88
N ALA A 259 29.10 17.20 8.43
CA ALA A 259 27.78 17.78 8.58
C ALA A 259 26.81 16.67 8.99
N GLN A 260 25.79 17.05 9.76
CA GLN A 260 24.79 16.12 10.29
C GLN A 260 23.40 16.69 10.03
N SER A 261 22.43 15.81 9.86
CA SER A 261 21.01 16.17 9.99
C SER A 261 20.23 14.98 10.53
N LYS A 262 19.25 15.25 11.38
CA LYS A 262 18.33 14.25 11.93
C LYS A 262 17.10 14.10 11.02
N GLY A 263 16.31 13.08 11.28
CA GLY A 263 15.05 12.82 10.61
C GLY A 263 14.28 11.71 11.29
N CYS A 264 13.17 11.35 10.68
CA CYS A 264 12.31 10.29 11.17
C CYS A 264 11.54 9.67 10.01
N PHE A 265 11.38 8.34 10.06
CA PHE A 265 10.37 7.63 9.29
C PHE A 265 9.08 7.62 10.11
N TYR A 266 7.99 8.08 9.51
CA TYR A 266 6.67 7.99 10.13
C TYR A 266 5.77 7.05 9.35
N LEU A 267 4.99 6.26 10.07
CA LEU A 267 3.99 5.38 9.49
C LEU A 267 2.62 6.06 9.49
N GLU A 268 2.06 6.26 8.30
CA GLU A 268 0.73 6.85 8.12
C GLU A 268 -0.38 5.82 8.38
N GLU A 269 -1.62 6.29 8.54
CA GLU A 269 -2.77 5.41 8.74
C GLU A 269 -2.93 4.36 7.64
N GLY A 270 -2.58 4.73 6.41
CA GLY A 270 -2.59 3.83 5.27
C GLY A 270 -1.46 2.79 5.23
N GLY A 271 -0.51 2.85 6.15
CA GLY A 271 0.69 2.02 6.11
C GLY A 271 1.76 2.54 5.13
N GLU A 272 1.58 3.73 4.56
CA GLU A 272 2.68 4.44 3.91
C GLU A 272 3.73 4.87 4.91
N ILE A 273 4.96 4.94 4.45
CA ILE A 273 6.06 5.48 5.24
C ILE A 273 6.51 6.78 4.62
N ILE A 274 6.40 7.86 5.39
CA ILE A 274 6.91 9.18 5.00
C ILE A 274 8.22 9.47 5.71
N SER A 275 9.07 10.25 5.07
CA SER A 275 10.33 10.70 5.65
C SER A 275 10.79 11.99 5.00
N HIS A 276 11.57 12.77 5.76
CA HIS A 276 12.30 13.93 5.27
C HIS A 276 13.17 13.57 4.05
N LYS A 277 13.21 14.48 3.08
CA LYS A 277 14.17 14.49 1.96
C LYS A 277 15.21 15.56 2.20
N TYR A 278 16.46 15.29 1.81
CA TYR A 278 17.56 16.21 2.08
C TYR A 278 18.28 16.62 0.80
N ARG A 279 18.74 17.86 0.77
CA ARG A 279 19.72 18.34 -0.21
C ARG A 279 21.08 18.46 0.45
N LEU A 280 22.06 17.82 -0.16
CA LEU A 280 23.48 17.90 0.16
C LEU A 280 24.19 18.74 -0.89
N HIS A 281 24.81 19.84 -0.48
CA HIS A 281 25.69 20.64 -1.32
C HIS A 281 27.16 20.33 -0.98
N LEU A 282 27.92 19.95 -2.01
CA LEU A 282 29.37 19.74 -1.95
C LEU A 282 30.07 20.82 -2.78
N PRO A 283 30.79 21.77 -2.14
CA PRO A 283 31.46 22.87 -2.83
C PRO A 283 32.56 22.42 -3.80
N GLN A 284 33.24 21.31 -3.49
CA GLN A 284 34.31 20.78 -4.32
C GLN A 284 34.30 19.25 -4.35
N ARG A 285 34.98 18.67 -5.34
CA ARG A 285 35.13 17.22 -5.45
C ARG A 285 35.86 16.68 -4.22
N SER A 286 35.27 15.69 -3.57
CA SER A 286 35.79 15.11 -2.33
C SER A 286 35.47 13.63 -2.26
N THR A 287 36.33 12.87 -1.57
CA THR A 287 35.90 11.59 -1.01
C THR A 287 34.92 11.88 0.12
N VAL A 288 33.79 11.19 0.09
CA VAL A 288 32.69 11.36 1.03
C VAL A 288 32.32 10.02 1.64
N CYS A 289 32.10 10.00 2.95
CA CYS A 289 31.46 8.92 3.67
C CYS A 289 30.12 9.42 4.19
N VAL A 290 29.04 8.73 3.83
CA VAL A 290 27.68 9.02 4.29
C VAL A 290 27.20 7.85 5.12
N THR A 291 26.69 8.12 6.32
CA THR A 291 26.08 7.10 7.18
C THR A 291 24.68 7.50 7.61
N ILE A 292 23.81 6.52 7.78
CA ILE A 292 22.49 6.64 8.41
C ILE A 292 22.39 5.60 9.52
N LYS A 293 21.87 6.00 10.68
CA LYS A 293 21.67 5.11 11.84
C LYS A 293 20.44 5.55 12.63
N PRO A 294 19.77 4.64 13.37
CA PRO A 294 18.72 5.02 14.30
C PRO A 294 19.21 6.10 15.29
N LEU A 295 18.33 7.02 15.64
CA LEU A 295 18.61 8.04 16.66
C LEU A 295 18.43 7.39 18.04
N ASN A 296 19.49 7.44 18.86
CA ASN A 296 19.44 6.95 20.23
C ASN A 296 18.74 7.98 21.12
N LEU A 297 17.42 7.81 21.27
CA LEU A 297 16.61 8.56 22.22
C LEU A 297 16.76 8.00 23.65
N ARG A 298 16.28 8.75 24.65
CA ARG A 298 16.43 8.36 26.06
C ARG A 298 15.62 7.10 26.33
N GLN A 299 16.32 6.02 26.65
CA GLN A 299 15.67 4.76 27.03
C GLN A 299 15.09 4.90 28.44
N VAL A 300 13.77 4.78 28.57
CA VAL A 300 13.14 4.51 29.86
C VAL A 300 13.55 3.08 30.26
N GLU A 301 14.18 2.92 31.42
CA GLU A 301 14.63 1.61 31.93
C GLU A 301 13.51 0.57 31.83
N GLY A 302 13.77 -0.54 31.15
CA GLY A 302 12.84 -1.66 31.03
C GLY A 302 11.93 -1.70 29.79
N LYS A 303 11.96 -0.70 28.89
CA LYS A 303 11.20 -0.72 27.62
C LYS A 303 12.10 -1.01 26.42
N SER A 304 11.70 -1.97 25.56
CA SER A 304 12.43 -2.27 24.32
C SER A 304 12.13 -1.26 23.22
N CYS A 305 13.16 -0.62 22.66
CA CYS A 305 13.01 0.29 21.52
C CYS A 305 12.75 -0.50 20.21
N HIS A 306 11.48 -0.65 19.86
CA HIS A 306 11.07 -1.40 18.67
C HIS A 306 11.67 -0.85 17.37
N TRP A 307 11.92 0.46 17.27
CA TRP A 307 12.45 1.09 16.07
C TRP A 307 13.93 0.84 15.79
N LEU A 308 14.74 0.43 16.78
CA LEU A 308 16.15 0.04 16.55
C LEU A 308 16.27 -1.16 15.60
N SER A 309 15.21 -1.97 15.53
CA SER A 309 15.14 -3.11 14.62
C SER A 309 14.80 -2.73 13.17
N VAL A 310 14.36 -1.48 12.92
CA VAL A 310 13.93 -1.02 11.60
C VAL A 310 15.15 -0.88 10.69
N ASP A 311 15.05 -1.49 9.52
CA ASP A 311 16.11 -1.41 8.54
C ASP A 311 16.09 -0.05 7.85
N THR A 312 17.25 0.60 7.78
CA THR A 312 17.39 1.91 7.15
C THR A 312 18.39 1.87 6.01
N ALA A 313 18.19 2.71 5.02
CA ALA A 313 19.14 2.98 3.96
C ALA A 313 18.93 4.42 3.48
N LEU A 314 19.95 4.97 2.82
CA LEU A 314 19.93 6.31 2.26
C LEU A 314 20.40 6.23 0.82
N TYR A 315 19.52 6.58 -0.12
CA TYR A 315 19.83 6.65 -1.54
C TYR A 315 20.42 8.02 -1.88
N ILE A 316 21.52 8.03 -2.62
CA ILE A 316 22.26 9.23 -3.02
C ILE A 316 22.05 9.43 -4.51
N LEU A 317 21.39 10.53 -4.88
CA LEU A 317 21.14 10.89 -6.26
C LEU A 317 21.77 12.24 -6.58
N LYS A 318 22.44 12.35 -7.73
CA LYS A 318 23.01 13.61 -8.21
C LYS A 318 21.96 14.42 -8.96
N GLU A 319 21.86 15.70 -8.65
CA GLU A 319 21.05 16.68 -9.37
C GLU A 319 21.77 17.09 -10.68
N HIS A 320 21.05 17.04 -11.80
CA HIS A 320 21.50 17.53 -13.11
C HIS A 320 20.78 18.84 -13.45
N GLU A 321 21.18 19.49 -14.55
CA GLU A 321 20.66 20.81 -14.97
C GLU A 321 19.13 20.83 -15.16
N THR A 322 18.49 19.68 -15.42
CA THR A 322 17.03 19.53 -15.39
C THR A 322 16.61 18.77 -14.12
N GLN A 323 15.77 19.41 -13.27
CA GLN A 323 15.30 18.86 -11.99
C GLN A 323 14.59 17.50 -12.12
N GLU A 324 14.11 17.14 -13.31
CA GLU A 324 13.37 15.90 -13.55
C GLU A 324 14.26 14.63 -13.64
N ASN A 325 15.57 14.77 -13.86
CA ASN A 325 16.47 13.62 -14.07
C ASN A 325 17.55 13.50 -13.00
N LEU A 326 17.14 13.03 -11.82
CA LEU A 326 18.07 12.61 -10.78
C LEU A 326 18.83 11.33 -11.18
N GLN A 327 20.16 11.36 -11.12
CA GLN A 327 21.00 10.20 -11.42
C GLN A 327 21.36 9.47 -10.12
N LEU A 328 21.02 8.18 -10.03
CA LEU A 328 21.46 7.34 -8.93
C LEU A 328 22.99 7.22 -8.91
N VAL A 329 23.59 7.61 -7.80
CA VAL A 329 25.03 7.45 -7.52
C VAL A 329 25.28 6.15 -6.75
N GLY A 330 24.49 5.92 -5.71
CA GLY A 330 24.63 4.77 -4.82
C GLY A 330 23.63 4.84 -3.67
N PHE A 331 23.77 3.93 -2.72
CA PHE A 331 23.02 3.94 -1.48
C PHE A 331 23.84 3.29 -0.36
N THR A 332 23.44 3.51 0.89
CA THR A 332 24.13 2.99 2.09
C THR A 332 23.93 1.48 2.23
N GLU A 333 24.73 0.71 1.49
CA GLU A 333 24.65 -0.75 1.43
C GLU A 333 25.62 -1.46 2.40
N GLN A 334 26.62 -0.75 2.91
CA GLN A 334 27.55 -1.28 3.91
C GLN A 334 26.90 -1.16 5.29
N GLN A 335 27.10 -2.16 6.15
CA GLN A 335 26.47 -2.20 7.47
C GLN A 335 27.50 -2.56 8.55
N ASN A 336 27.50 -1.82 9.64
CA ASN A 336 28.15 -2.18 10.90
C ASN A 336 27.17 -1.95 12.05
N LYS A 337 26.72 -3.04 12.68
CA LYS A 337 25.62 -3.01 13.67
C LYS A 337 24.39 -2.30 13.07
N GLU A 338 23.95 -1.21 13.70
CA GLU A 338 22.80 -0.40 13.27
C GLU A 338 23.19 0.76 12.34
N VAL A 339 24.47 0.90 12.01
CA VAL A 339 24.98 1.95 11.14
C VAL A 339 25.08 1.44 9.71
N PHE A 340 24.35 2.07 8.80
CA PHE A 340 24.45 1.84 7.37
C PHE A 340 25.25 2.95 6.72
N GLY A 341 26.14 2.64 5.78
CA GLY A 341 26.89 3.68 5.10
C GLY A 341 27.33 3.38 3.69
N TRP A 342 27.85 4.43 3.08
CA TRP A 342 28.38 4.47 1.72
C TRP A 342 29.64 5.33 1.72
N LYS A 343 30.66 4.90 0.99
CA LYS A 343 31.89 5.68 0.78
C LYS A 343 32.20 5.72 -0.71
N GLY A 344 32.50 6.89 -1.22
CA GLY A 344 32.88 7.08 -2.62
C GLY A 344 33.36 8.49 -2.91
N GLU A 345 33.80 8.72 -4.13
CA GLU A 345 34.18 10.05 -4.61
C GLU A 345 32.95 10.74 -5.21
N LEU A 346 32.67 11.96 -4.75
CA LEU A 346 31.58 12.80 -5.27
C LEU A 346 32.17 14.07 -5.90
N ALA A 347 31.68 14.42 -7.10
CA ALA A 347 31.99 15.70 -7.73
C ALA A 347 31.33 16.86 -6.97
N SER A 348 31.79 18.09 -7.21
CA SER A 348 31.07 19.28 -6.73
C SER A 348 29.65 19.32 -7.29
N GLY A 349 28.72 19.85 -6.51
CA GLY A 349 27.32 20.00 -6.92
C GLY A 349 26.34 19.64 -5.81
N ILE A 350 25.10 19.39 -6.23
CA ILE A 350 23.97 19.13 -5.33
C ILE A 350 23.52 17.69 -5.48
N TYR A 351 23.23 17.06 -4.35
CA TYR A 351 22.81 15.69 -4.24
C TYR A 351 21.54 15.61 -3.40
N TRP A 352 20.59 14.79 -3.85
CA TRP A 352 19.41 14.42 -3.11
C TRP A 352 19.70 13.17 -2.29
N LEU A 353 19.43 13.23 -0.99
CA LEU A 353 19.52 12.10 -0.08
C LEU A 353 18.10 11.67 0.29
N LEU A 354 17.75 10.45 -0.09
CA LEU A 354 16.40 9.90 0.08
C LEU A 354 16.45 8.73 1.07
N PRO A 355 16.02 8.93 2.32
CA PRO A 355 15.94 7.85 3.31
C PRO A 355 14.92 6.81 2.85
N PHE A 356 15.22 5.56 3.18
CA PHE A 356 14.44 4.40 2.81
C PHE A 356 14.46 3.37 3.93
N THR A 357 13.29 2.81 4.22
CA THR A 357 13.13 1.57 4.98
C THR A 357 12.24 0.63 4.17
N THR A 358 12.40 -0.69 4.35
CA THR A 358 11.54 -1.64 3.65
C THR A 358 10.10 -1.61 4.14
N GLY A 359 9.86 -1.09 5.34
CA GLY A 359 8.57 -1.22 6.01
C GLY A 359 8.27 -2.65 6.47
N CYS A 360 9.23 -3.58 6.45
CA CYS A 360 9.01 -4.93 6.98
C CYS A 360 8.76 -4.91 8.49
N ARG A 361 9.44 -4.01 9.23
CA ARG A 361 9.39 -3.92 10.70
C ARG A 361 8.71 -2.67 11.24
N LEU A 362 8.60 -1.60 10.45
CA LEU A 362 7.81 -0.42 10.78
C LEU A 362 6.38 -0.62 10.26
N LYS A 363 5.50 -1.17 11.10
CA LYS A 363 4.09 -1.47 10.76
C LYS A 363 3.18 -1.21 11.95
N LYS A 364 1.90 -0.95 11.69
CA LYS A 364 0.89 -0.81 12.74
C LYS A 364 0.74 -2.12 13.47
N VAL A 365 1.23 -2.18 14.71
CA VAL A 365 1.02 -3.32 15.59
C VAL A 365 -0.30 -3.10 16.30
N LYS A 366 -1.25 -4.03 16.14
CA LYS A 366 -2.46 -4.07 16.99
C LYS A 366 -2.06 -4.57 18.38
N THR A 367 -1.27 -3.79 19.10
CA THR A 367 -0.92 -4.11 20.49
C THR A 367 -2.15 -3.82 21.34
N GLN A 368 -2.59 -4.79 22.14
CA GLN A 368 -3.58 -4.51 23.19
C GLN A 368 -2.94 -3.55 24.19
N VAL A 369 -3.28 -2.27 24.08
CA VAL A 369 -2.82 -1.26 25.04
C VAL A 369 -3.43 -1.58 26.39
N THR A 370 -2.59 -1.85 27.39
CA THR A 370 -3.01 -2.24 28.75
C THR A 370 -3.50 -1.05 29.60
N GLY A 371 -3.43 0.18 29.08
CA GLY A 371 -3.99 1.39 29.71
C GLY A 371 -3.52 2.67 29.02
N GLU A 372 -4.34 3.72 29.06
CA GLU A 372 -3.98 5.07 28.59
C GLU A 372 -3.13 5.80 29.64
N ALA A 373 -1.99 6.35 29.23
CA ALA A 373 -1.10 7.11 30.11
C ALA A 373 -1.71 8.45 30.50
N LYS A 374 -1.44 8.92 31.73
CA LYS A 374 -1.83 10.27 32.13
C LYS A 374 -0.80 11.27 31.62
N LEU A 375 -1.25 12.31 30.91
CA LEU A 375 -0.39 13.36 30.38
C LEU A 375 -0.13 14.48 31.40
N VAL A 376 -1.16 14.85 32.16
CA VAL A 376 -1.12 15.93 33.14
C VAL A 376 -1.78 15.53 34.45
N TYR A 377 -1.44 16.25 35.52
CA TYR A 377 -2.09 16.18 36.83
C TYR A 377 -2.15 17.57 37.45
N ARG A 378 -3.05 17.79 38.41
CA ARG A 378 -3.09 19.04 39.18
C ARG A 378 -2.14 18.95 40.37
N GLY A 379 -1.28 19.95 40.52
CA GLY A 379 -0.39 20.13 41.65
C GLY A 379 -1.14 20.50 42.93
N GLU A 380 -0.40 20.67 44.03
CA GLU A 380 -0.96 21.07 45.33
C GLU A 380 -1.56 22.50 45.31
N ASP A 381 -1.11 23.33 44.38
CA ASP A 381 -1.57 24.70 44.10
C ASP A 381 -2.78 24.75 43.13
N GLY A 382 -3.20 23.61 42.57
CA GLY A 382 -4.29 23.52 41.60
C GLY A 382 -3.88 23.73 40.14
N GLU A 383 -2.61 24.11 39.91
CA GLU A 383 -2.02 24.30 38.58
C GLU A 383 -1.79 22.95 37.89
N LEU A 384 -1.90 22.93 36.55
CA LEU A 384 -1.61 21.73 35.79
C LEU A 384 -0.11 21.54 35.63
N VAL A 385 0.33 20.29 35.80
CA VAL A 385 1.72 19.88 35.68
C VAL A 385 1.81 18.67 34.75
N LEU A 386 2.78 18.70 33.83
CA LEU A 386 3.09 17.58 32.95
C LEU A 386 3.62 16.38 33.76
N THR A 387 3.14 15.17 33.48
CA THR A 387 3.68 13.95 34.09
C THR A 387 5.12 13.70 33.67
N LYS A 388 5.87 12.94 34.48
CA LYS A 388 7.28 12.61 34.19
C LYS A 388 7.41 11.89 32.84
N GLU A 389 6.49 10.98 32.57
CA GLU A 389 6.42 10.18 31.35
C GLU A 389 6.12 11.05 30.14
N PHE A 390 5.16 11.98 30.24
CA PHE A 390 4.84 12.88 29.14
C PHE A 390 5.96 13.88 28.86
N ARG A 391 6.62 14.42 29.90
CA ARG A 391 7.82 15.26 29.74
C ARG A 391 8.95 14.53 29.02
N ALA A 392 9.14 13.24 29.31
CA ALA A 392 10.12 12.42 28.62
C ALA A 392 9.78 12.27 27.13
N ALA A 393 8.51 11.98 26.80
CA ALA A 393 8.05 11.90 25.41
C ALA A 393 8.21 13.24 24.65
N LEU A 394 7.90 14.38 25.28
CA LEU A 394 8.11 15.70 24.69
C LEU A 394 9.60 16.02 24.44
N LEU A 395 10.50 15.55 25.31
CA LEU A 395 11.94 15.69 25.07
C LEU A 395 12.39 14.85 23.88
N ASP A 396 11.89 13.64 23.76
CA ASP A 396 12.19 12.76 22.62
C ASP A 396 11.63 13.34 21.30
N ILE A 397 10.44 13.96 21.35
CA ILE A 397 9.88 14.73 20.23
C ILE A 397 10.80 15.89 19.87
N PHE A 398 11.17 16.72 20.83
CA PHE A 398 12.08 17.86 20.63
C PHE A 398 13.37 17.42 19.92
N GLU A 399 14.01 16.36 20.43
CA GLU A 399 15.25 15.84 19.85
C GLU A 399 15.06 15.28 18.42
N THR A 400 13.85 14.84 18.07
CA THR A 400 13.50 14.34 16.74
C THR A 400 13.25 15.47 15.74
N ILE A 401 12.66 16.59 16.19
CA ILE A 401 12.31 17.75 15.34
C ILE A 401 13.44 18.79 15.22
N ASP A 402 14.41 18.77 16.13
CA ASP A 402 15.70 19.48 16.03
C ASP A 402 16.56 18.81 14.93
N LEU A 403 16.27 19.14 13.67
CA LEU A 403 16.80 18.48 12.47
C LEU A 403 18.26 18.82 12.22
N ASP A 404 18.74 19.97 12.67
CA ASP A 404 20.16 20.36 12.57
C ASP A 404 21.00 19.98 13.80
N GLY A 405 20.34 19.58 14.90
CA GLY A 405 21.01 19.13 16.13
C GLY A 405 21.59 20.26 16.97
N ASN A 406 21.17 21.51 16.74
CA ASN A 406 21.69 22.67 17.45
C ASN A 406 21.06 22.85 18.86
N GLY A 407 20.01 22.08 19.17
CA GLY A 407 19.32 22.07 20.46
C GLY A 407 18.29 23.19 20.65
N LEU A 408 17.90 23.85 19.57
CA LEU A 408 16.87 24.89 19.44
C LEU A 408 15.97 24.52 18.24
N LEU A 409 14.77 25.08 18.17
CA LEU A 409 13.87 24.86 17.04
C LEU A 409 13.69 26.16 16.25
N SER A 410 14.17 26.13 15.01
CA SER A 410 13.86 27.17 14.04
C SER A 410 12.40 27.13 13.60
N LEU A 411 11.90 28.23 13.00
CA LEU A 411 10.56 28.26 12.42
C LEU A 411 10.38 27.19 11.32
N GLU A 412 11.44 26.85 10.58
CA GLU A 412 11.38 25.78 9.57
C GLU A 412 11.17 24.41 10.22
N GLU A 413 11.89 24.11 11.32
CA GLU A 413 11.76 22.86 12.07
C GLU A 413 10.42 22.76 12.80
N TYR A 414 9.99 23.85 13.43
CA TYR A 414 8.68 23.93 14.06
C TYR A 414 7.55 23.72 13.05
N ASN A 415 7.70 24.23 11.82
CA ASN A 415 6.73 24.00 10.76
C ASN A 415 6.69 22.55 10.25
N PHE A 416 7.75 21.76 10.38
CA PHE A 416 7.67 20.32 10.12
C PHE A 416 6.87 19.58 11.18
N PHE A 417 6.97 20.03 12.43
CA PHE A 417 6.16 19.54 13.54
C PHE A 417 4.68 19.90 13.32
N GLU A 418 4.36 21.18 13.14
CA GLU A 418 2.98 21.67 12.95
C GLU A 418 2.28 21.03 11.75
N LEU A 419 2.94 21.01 10.59
CA LEU A 419 2.35 20.43 9.38
C LEU A 419 2.00 18.95 9.56
N ARG A 420 2.69 18.25 10.47
CA ARG A 420 2.41 16.86 10.80
C ARG A 420 1.32 16.69 11.86
N THR A 421 1.25 17.59 12.84
CA THR A 421 0.35 17.45 14.00
C THR A 421 -1.01 18.11 13.73
N SER A 422 -1.00 19.33 13.18
CA SER A 422 -2.18 20.13 12.88
C SER A 422 -2.53 20.15 11.39
N GLY A 423 -1.57 19.88 10.50
CA GLY A 423 -1.77 19.98 9.05
C GLY A 423 -1.61 21.39 8.50
N GLU A 424 -1.28 22.35 9.37
CA GLU A 424 -1.10 23.76 9.02
C GLU A 424 0.33 24.22 9.34
N LYS A 425 0.73 25.36 8.78
CA LYS A 425 2.03 25.97 9.08
C LYS A 425 1.84 27.13 10.02
N CYS A 426 2.73 27.25 11.00
CA CYS A 426 2.94 28.47 11.76
C CYS A 426 3.50 29.55 10.83
N ASP A 427 2.71 30.61 10.63
CA ASP A 427 3.13 31.79 9.89
C ASP A 427 4.04 32.70 10.74
N GLU A 428 4.56 33.77 10.15
CA GLU A 428 5.50 34.66 10.84
C GLU A 428 4.84 35.45 11.98
N GLU A 429 3.52 35.69 11.90
CA GLU A 429 2.73 36.41 12.90
C GLU A 429 2.50 35.54 14.13
N ALA A 430 2.04 34.30 13.95
CA ALA A 430 1.91 33.32 15.01
C ALA A 430 3.28 32.98 15.65
N TRP A 431 4.35 32.92 14.85
CA TRP A 431 5.70 32.74 15.38
C TRP A 431 6.19 33.95 16.19
N ALA A 432 5.75 35.17 15.84
CA ALA A 432 6.03 36.36 16.64
C ALA A 432 5.39 36.27 18.03
N VAL A 433 4.14 35.81 18.11
CA VAL A 433 3.46 35.54 19.38
C VAL A 433 4.21 34.48 20.19
N CYS A 434 4.67 33.41 19.54
CA CYS A 434 5.48 32.39 20.21
C CYS A 434 6.79 32.96 20.79
N LYS A 435 7.45 33.87 20.06
CA LYS A 435 8.70 34.52 20.51
C LYS A 435 8.50 35.43 21.73
N GLU A 436 7.33 36.02 21.87
CA GLU A 436 7.03 36.93 22.99
C GLU A 436 6.62 36.17 24.27
N ASN A 437 5.98 35.01 24.10
CA ASN A 437 5.36 34.28 25.22
C ASN A 437 6.19 33.10 25.75
N PHE A 438 7.16 32.60 24.99
CA PHE A 438 7.93 31.41 25.37
C PHE A 438 9.44 31.66 25.38
N ASP A 439 10.17 30.77 26.04
CA ASP A 439 11.63 30.86 26.13
C ASP A 439 12.30 30.64 24.76
N MET A 440 12.98 31.68 24.27
CA MET A 440 13.68 31.69 22.99
C MET A 440 15.17 31.96 23.16
N LYS A 441 15.99 31.39 22.27
CA LYS A 441 17.41 31.72 22.14
C LYS A 441 17.76 31.87 20.67
N LYS A 442 18.45 32.95 20.30
CA LYS A 442 18.79 33.28 18.89
C LYS A 442 17.56 33.30 17.95
N ASN A 443 16.40 33.72 18.45
CA ASN A 443 15.10 33.69 17.75
C ASN A 443 14.57 32.28 17.42
N GLU A 444 15.07 31.26 18.10
CA GLU A 444 14.66 29.85 17.98
C GLU A 444 14.13 29.35 19.33
N LEU A 445 13.17 28.43 19.30
CA LEU A 445 12.46 27.94 20.49
C LEU A 445 13.37 26.99 21.27
N THR A 446 13.50 27.22 22.58
CA THR A 446 14.33 26.36 23.43
C THR A 446 13.57 25.09 23.84
N ARG A 447 14.30 24.12 24.39
CA ARG A 447 13.69 22.95 25.04
C ARG A 447 12.67 23.34 26.10
N GLN A 448 12.94 24.38 26.89
CA GLN A 448 12.03 24.82 27.95
C GLN A 448 10.81 25.52 27.34
N GLY A 449 11.01 26.41 26.37
CA GLY A 449 9.91 27.08 25.67
C GLY A 449 8.96 26.08 24.98
N PHE A 450 9.49 25.00 24.39
CA PHE A 450 8.67 23.94 23.82
C PHE A 450 7.83 23.20 24.88
N MET A 451 8.37 22.98 26.09
CA MET A 451 7.62 22.38 27.19
C MET A 451 6.51 23.30 27.67
N ASP A 452 6.81 24.59 27.81
CA ASP A 452 5.86 25.61 28.27
C ASP A 452 4.72 25.79 27.27
N LEU A 453 5.01 25.70 25.97
CA LEU A 453 4.02 25.71 24.89
C LEU A 453 3.03 24.54 25.00
N ASN A 454 3.54 23.30 25.16
CA ASN A 454 2.68 22.13 25.31
C ASN A 454 1.91 22.14 26.65
N LEU A 455 2.46 22.77 27.69
CA LEU A 455 1.74 22.96 28.96
C LEU A 455 0.63 24.01 28.83
N MET A 456 0.85 25.07 28.05
CA MET A 456 -0.19 26.05 27.74
C MET A 456 -1.35 25.39 26.98
N GLU A 457 -1.07 24.57 25.98
CA GLU A 457 -2.10 23.80 25.26
C GLU A 457 -2.92 22.90 26.20
N ALA A 458 -2.26 22.27 27.20
CA ALA A 458 -2.96 21.50 28.22
C ALA A 458 -3.88 22.35 29.10
N ASN A 459 -3.47 23.58 29.40
CA ASN A 459 -4.23 24.52 30.23
C ASN A 459 -5.46 25.09 29.49
N ASP A 460 -5.37 25.32 28.18
CA ASP A 460 -6.43 25.92 27.37
C ASP A 460 -7.75 25.15 27.41
N ARG A 461 -7.70 23.83 27.66
CA ARG A 461 -8.88 22.97 27.87
C ARG A 461 -9.04 22.43 29.29
N GLU A 462 -8.60 23.19 30.28
CA GLU A 462 -8.71 22.84 31.71
C GLU A 462 -8.12 21.46 32.07
N GLY A 463 -7.15 20.98 31.28
CA GLY A 463 -6.47 19.69 31.46
C GLY A 463 -7.03 18.54 30.63
N ASP A 464 -7.94 18.77 29.67
CA ASP A 464 -8.35 17.76 28.69
C ASP A 464 -7.17 17.37 27.77
N PRO A 465 -6.72 16.11 27.80
CA PRO A 465 -5.56 15.66 27.01
C PRO A 465 -5.90 15.36 25.54
N SER A 466 -7.14 15.58 25.08
CA SER A 466 -7.61 15.14 23.76
C SER A 466 -6.75 15.68 22.60
N ASP A 467 -6.41 16.97 22.61
CA ASP A 467 -5.63 17.59 21.53
C ASP A 467 -4.15 17.14 21.58
N LEU A 468 -3.57 17.09 22.78
CA LEU A 468 -2.23 16.55 23.00
C LEU A 468 -2.10 15.10 22.52
N TRP A 469 -3.17 14.32 22.65
CA TRP A 469 -3.21 12.96 22.13
C TRP A 469 -3.21 12.90 20.61
N VAL A 470 -3.89 13.84 19.92
CA VAL A 470 -3.83 13.95 18.46
C VAL A 470 -2.37 14.19 18.05
N THR A 471 -1.70 15.16 18.69
CA THR A 471 -0.28 15.46 18.45
C THR A 471 0.62 14.23 18.66
N LEU A 472 0.48 13.54 19.79
CA LEU A 472 1.26 12.33 20.11
C LEU A 472 1.05 11.19 19.10
N LEU A 473 -0.21 10.90 18.75
CA LEU A 473 -0.56 9.86 17.79
C LEU A 473 0.01 10.17 16.41
N SER A 474 -0.10 11.44 15.96
CA SER A 474 0.47 11.89 14.69
C SER A 474 1.99 11.74 14.65
N LEU A 475 2.69 11.86 15.78
CA LEU A 475 4.13 11.66 15.89
C LEU A 475 4.54 10.19 16.09
N GLY A 476 3.57 9.28 16.10
CA GLY A 476 3.78 7.83 16.14
C GLY A 476 3.88 7.23 17.54
N TYR A 477 3.44 7.97 18.58
CA TYR A 477 3.28 7.45 19.93
C TYR A 477 1.95 6.72 20.09
N ASN A 478 1.95 5.62 20.84
CA ASN A 478 0.72 4.96 21.27
C ASN A 478 0.18 5.57 22.57
N LYS A 479 -1.00 5.11 23.00
CA LYS A 479 -1.65 5.55 24.25
C LYS A 479 -0.89 5.19 25.53
N ALA A 480 0.19 4.40 25.46
CA ALA A 480 1.11 4.12 26.57
C ALA A 480 2.39 4.99 26.54
N LEU A 481 2.40 6.05 25.71
CA LEU A 481 3.56 6.92 25.45
C LEU A 481 4.78 6.16 24.92
N GLU A 482 4.56 5.17 24.07
CA GLU A 482 5.62 4.42 23.39
C GLU A 482 5.61 4.77 21.90
N MET A 483 6.76 5.16 21.37
CA MET A 483 6.93 5.41 19.95
C MET A 483 6.94 4.07 19.18
N THR A 484 5.84 3.74 18.53
CA THR A 484 5.64 2.47 17.81
C THR A 484 5.45 2.64 16.32
N GLU A 485 4.98 3.82 15.89
CA GLU A 485 4.67 4.15 14.50
C GLU A 485 5.65 5.18 13.91
N ALA A 486 6.80 5.37 14.56
CA ALA A 486 7.87 6.24 14.08
C ALA A 486 9.26 5.61 14.33
N CYS A 487 10.23 5.98 13.49
CA CYS A 487 11.62 5.54 13.60
C CYS A 487 12.56 6.73 13.32
N PRO A 488 12.99 7.44 14.38
CA PRO A 488 13.97 8.52 14.30
C PRO A 488 15.34 8.02 13.84
N PHE A 489 16.04 8.81 13.05
CA PHE A 489 17.37 8.50 12.52
C PHE A 489 18.24 9.75 12.44
N VAL A 490 19.54 9.53 12.27
CA VAL A 490 20.53 10.59 12.03
C VAL A 490 21.39 10.24 10.82
N ILE A 491 21.67 11.25 10.00
CA ILE A 491 22.53 11.17 8.83
C ILE A 491 23.83 11.93 9.15
N ASP A 492 24.95 11.23 9.07
CA ASP A 492 26.28 11.83 9.18
C ASP A 492 26.96 11.86 7.80
N ILE A 493 27.56 13.00 7.46
CA ILE A 493 28.28 13.20 6.21
C ILE A 493 29.68 13.68 6.53
N TYR A 494 30.69 12.90 6.15
CA TYR A 494 32.09 13.23 6.28
C TYR A 494 32.66 13.46 4.88
N ALA A 495 33.34 14.59 4.69
CA ALA A 495 34.02 14.91 3.44
C ALA A 495 35.46 15.32 3.72
N GLU A 496 36.39 14.67 3.02
CA GLU A 496 37.84 14.87 3.18
C GLU A 496 38.28 16.30 2.84
N LYS A 497 37.79 16.85 1.74
CA LYS A 497 38.32 18.10 1.17
C LYS A 497 37.49 19.32 1.50
N CYS A 498 36.22 19.20 1.88
CA CYS A 498 35.32 20.35 2.00
C CYS A 498 34.21 20.19 3.00
N LYS A 499 33.60 21.31 3.41
CA LYS A 499 32.54 21.29 4.40
C LYS A 499 31.24 20.99 3.67
N PRO A 500 30.64 19.80 3.89
CA PRO A 500 29.35 19.50 3.30
C PRO A 500 28.28 20.40 3.94
N ARG A 501 27.23 20.72 3.18
CA ARG A 501 26.04 21.40 3.71
C ARG A 501 24.82 20.54 3.42
N ILE A 502 24.17 20.03 4.46
CA ILE A 502 22.92 19.27 4.37
C ILE A 502 21.78 20.15 4.85
N LYS A 503 20.64 20.10 4.16
CA LYS A 503 19.39 20.74 4.59
C LYS A 503 18.22 19.79 4.35
N ALA A 504 17.35 19.63 5.36
CA ALA A 504 16.05 18.97 5.22
C ALA A 504 15.10 19.87 4.40
N MET A 505 14.39 19.29 3.44
CA MET A 505 13.59 20.05 2.48
C MET A 505 12.09 19.93 2.74
N TYR A 506 11.57 18.70 2.74
CA TYR A 506 10.17 18.40 2.96
C TYR A 506 9.98 16.94 3.37
N LEU A 507 8.82 16.63 3.97
CA LEU A 507 8.36 15.27 4.22
C LEU A 507 7.55 14.77 3.02
N GLU A 508 7.83 13.56 2.57
CA GLU A 508 7.09 12.92 1.48
C GLU A 508 7.12 11.40 1.64
N ALA A 509 6.01 10.75 1.28
CA ALA A 509 5.93 9.31 1.08
C ALA A 509 6.94 8.83 0.02
N GLY A 510 7.05 7.51 -0.17
CA GLY A 510 8.00 6.89 -1.10
C GLY A 510 7.94 7.46 -2.52
N SER A 511 8.76 8.47 -2.81
CA SER A 511 8.69 9.23 -4.07
C SER A 511 8.94 8.33 -5.28
N TRP A 512 8.37 8.70 -6.42
CA TRP A 512 8.62 7.99 -7.68
C TRP A 512 10.12 7.92 -8.01
N GLN A 513 10.90 8.93 -7.57
CA GLN A 513 12.36 8.98 -7.70
C GLN A 513 13.03 7.91 -6.82
N LEU A 514 12.57 7.72 -5.59
CA LEU A 514 13.06 6.68 -4.70
C LEU A 514 12.75 5.28 -5.26
N ASN A 515 11.51 5.04 -5.70
CA ASN A 515 11.14 3.77 -6.34
C ASN A 515 11.97 3.50 -7.60
N ARG A 516 12.20 4.52 -8.44
CA ARG A 516 13.07 4.43 -9.62
C ARG A 516 14.52 4.13 -9.23
N ALA A 517 15.03 4.73 -8.15
CA ALA A 517 16.37 4.47 -7.62
C ALA A 517 16.52 3.04 -7.09
N ILE A 518 15.51 2.54 -6.36
CA ILE A 518 15.47 1.15 -5.87
C ILE A 518 15.48 0.20 -7.06
N CYS A 519 14.56 0.37 -8.03
CA CYS A 519 14.51 -0.47 -9.23
C CYS A 519 15.85 -0.49 -9.97
N LYS A 520 16.43 0.69 -10.26
CA LYS A 520 17.75 0.79 -10.93
C LYS A 520 18.85 0.09 -10.13
N SER A 521 18.87 0.26 -8.80
CA SER A 521 19.88 -0.38 -7.95
C SER A 521 19.82 -1.90 -8.00
N VAL A 522 18.60 -2.47 -7.96
CA VAL A 522 18.35 -3.91 -7.98
C VAL A 522 18.58 -4.49 -9.37
N VAL A 523 18.16 -3.81 -10.44
CA VAL A 523 18.42 -4.25 -11.83
C VAL A 523 19.92 -4.29 -12.11
N ASN A 524 20.69 -3.32 -11.62
CA ASN A 524 22.13 -3.24 -11.88
C ASN A 524 22.96 -4.26 -11.06
N LYS A 525 22.51 -4.62 -9.85
CA LYS A 525 23.29 -5.44 -8.90
C LYS A 525 22.69 -6.82 -8.60
N GLY A 526 21.43 -7.04 -8.94
CA GLY A 526 20.67 -8.25 -8.61
C GLY A 526 20.90 -9.39 -9.60
N GLU A 527 20.62 -10.61 -9.14
CA GLU A 527 20.56 -11.79 -9.99
C GLU A 527 19.31 -11.73 -10.86
N ALA A 528 19.49 -11.76 -12.19
CA ALA A 528 18.41 -11.72 -13.15
C ALA A 528 17.96 -13.14 -13.52
N LYS A 529 16.65 -13.40 -13.44
CA LYS A 529 16.02 -14.65 -13.89
C LYS A 529 14.88 -14.34 -14.85
N VAL A 530 14.99 -14.86 -16.07
CA VAL A 530 13.94 -14.76 -17.08
C VAL A 530 12.84 -15.76 -16.74
N MET A 531 11.59 -15.38 -16.95
CA MET A 531 10.45 -16.26 -16.69
C MET A 531 10.32 -17.34 -17.76
N ASP A 532 10.16 -18.61 -17.35
CA ASP A 532 10.06 -19.73 -18.28
C ASP A 532 8.86 -19.53 -19.21
N GLY A 533 9.07 -19.62 -20.53
CA GLY A 533 8.03 -19.40 -21.54
C GLY A 533 7.66 -17.92 -21.79
N CYS A 534 8.26 -16.98 -21.06
CA CYS A 534 7.92 -15.56 -21.11
C CYS A 534 9.20 -14.69 -21.09
N GLU A 535 9.94 -14.67 -22.21
CA GLU A 535 11.27 -14.01 -22.33
C GLU A 535 11.28 -12.50 -22.02
N ASN A 536 10.12 -11.84 -22.15
CA ASN A 536 10.00 -10.41 -21.91
C ASN A 536 9.85 -10.04 -20.42
N ILE A 537 9.69 -11.01 -19.52
CA ILE A 537 9.52 -10.78 -18.09
C ILE A 537 10.75 -11.28 -17.34
N ILE A 538 11.42 -10.36 -16.64
CA ILE A 538 12.66 -10.65 -15.92
C ILE A 538 12.46 -10.30 -14.44
N ILE A 539 12.81 -11.23 -13.56
CA ILE A 539 12.81 -11.05 -12.11
C ILE A 539 14.25 -10.83 -11.66
N TYR A 540 14.51 -9.66 -11.09
CA TYR A 540 15.78 -9.33 -10.45
C TYR A 540 15.64 -9.54 -8.96
N THR A 541 16.54 -10.31 -8.35
CA THR A 541 16.60 -10.46 -6.89
C THR A 541 17.96 -10.02 -6.39
N TYR A 542 17.96 -9.06 -5.47
CA TYR A 542 19.17 -8.51 -4.90
C TYR A 542 19.15 -8.64 -3.38
N LYS A 543 20.23 -9.19 -2.82
CA LYS A 543 20.44 -9.33 -1.38
C LYS A 543 21.46 -8.30 -0.92
N ALA A 544 21.04 -7.37 -0.06
CA ALA A 544 21.90 -6.38 0.60
C ALA A 544 21.86 -6.61 2.12
N GLY A 545 22.94 -7.15 2.68
CA GLY A 545 22.99 -7.52 4.09
C GLY A 545 21.89 -8.54 4.44
N ARG A 546 20.94 -8.12 5.28
CA ARG A 546 19.78 -8.91 5.73
C ARG A 546 18.50 -8.64 4.94
N ARG A 547 18.53 -7.73 3.97
CA ARG A 547 17.40 -7.36 3.12
C ARG A 547 17.50 -8.07 1.78
N ILE A 548 16.38 -8.62 1.32
CA ILE A 548 16.20 -9.07 -0.06
C ILE A 548 15.17 -8.17 -0.72
N THR A 549 15.47 -7.67 -1.91
CA THR A 549 14.54 -6.92 -2.74
C THR A 549 14.37 -7.64 -4.07
N SER A 550 13.13 -7.86 -4.47
CA SER A 550 12.79 -8.40 -5.80
C SER A 550 12.12 -7.32 -6.66
N VAL A 551 12.58 -7.19 -7.90
CA VAL A 551 12.06 -6.25 -8.90
C VAL A 551 11.65 -7.02 -10.15
N ILE A 552 10.48 -6.69 -10.69
CA ILE A 552 9.99 -7.24 -11.95
C ILE A 552 10.24 -6.21 -13.04
N GLU A 553 10.88 -6.62 -14.12
CA GLU A 553 10.99 -5.84 -15.35
C GLU A 553 10.06 -6.44 -16.42
N ASN A 554 9.16 -5.62 -16.93
CA ASN A 554 8.29 -5.96 -18.05
C ASN A 554 8.81 -5.29 -19.33
N LYS A 555 9.45 -6.07 -20.20
CA LYS A 555 9.92 -5.63 -21.52
C LYS A 555 8.86 -5.76 -22.61
N SER A 556 7.68 -6.29 -22.31
CA SER A 556 6.60 -6.43 -23.28
C SER A 556 5.84 -5.12 -23.51
N ASP A 557 5.01 -5.10 -24.56
CA ASP A 557 4.12 -3.97 -24.88
C ASP A 557 2.79 -4.05 -24.11
N ASN A 558 2.55 -5.14 -23.39
CA ASN A 558 1.32 -5.36 -22.64
C ASN A 558 1.57 -5.25 -21.15
N LYS A 559 0.53 -4.85 -20.42
CA LYS A 559 0.51 -4.95 -18.97
C LYS A 559 0.51 -6.41 -18.57
N VAL A 560 1.25 -6.75 -17.51
CA VAL A 560 1.28 -8.12 -16.98
C VAL A 560 0.89 -8.13 -15.51
N ILE A 561 0.28 -9.23 -15.07
CA ILE A 561 -0.02 -9.47 -13.66
C ILE A 561 0.79 -10.69 -13.24
N ILE A 562 1.75 -10.46 -12.34
CA ILE A 562 2.62 -11.51 -11.82
C ILE A 562 2.13 -11.92 -10.45
N HIS A 563 1.70 -13.15 -10.32
CA HIS A 563 1.41 -13.78 -9.04
C HIS A 563 2.71 -14.17 -8.33
N VAL A 564 2.80 -13.84 -7.05
CA VAL A 564 3.99 -13.99 -6.20
C VAL A 564 3.60 -14.87 -5.01
N ASN A 565 4.24 -16.04 -4.89
CA ASN A 565 4.03 -16.98 -3.78
C ASN A 565 5.31 -17.11 -2.94
N ASN A 566 5.23 -16.68 -1.68
CA ASN A 566 6.29 -16.81 -0.67
C ASN A 566 5.99 -17.87 0.40
N GLU A 567 4.91 -18.66 0.32
CA GLU A 567 4.61 -19.75 1.27
C GLU A 567 5.79 -20.71 1.54
N PRO A 568 6.65 -21.03 0.55
CA PRO A 568 7.82 -21.88 0.81
C PRO A 568 8.91 -21.21 1.68
N SER A 569 8.81 -19.89 1.89
CA SER A 569 9.77 -19.14 2.71
C SER A 569 9.61 -19.45 4.21
N LYS A 570 10.72 -19.46 4.94
CA LYS A 570 10.75 -19.71 6.39
C LYS A 570 11.51 -18.62 7.10
N ASN A 571 11.00 -18.20 8.26
CA ASN A 571 11.56 -17.12 9.07
C ASN A 571 11.70 -15.79 8.28
N CYS A 572 10.69 -15.46 7.45
CA CYS A 572 10.67 -14.29 6.57
C CYS A 572 9.53 -13.33 6.91
N LEU A 573 9.81 -12.03 6.84
CA LEU A 573 8.87 -10.92 6.89
C LEU A 573 8.85 -10.21 5.53
N SER A 574 7.68 -10.11 4.90
CA SER A 574 7.48 -9.32 3.68
C SER A 574 6.91 -7.94 4.02
N ASN A 575 7.36 -6.91 3.30
CA ASN A 575 6.80 -5.56 3.43
C ASN A 575 5.30 -5.53 3.09
N ARG A 576 4.87 -6.37 2.14
CA ARG A 576 3.45 -6.51 1.75
C ARG A 576 2.55 -7.08 2.83
N GLY A 577 3.11 -7.75 3.85
CA GLY A 577 2.34 -8.41 4.91
C GLY A 577 1.54 -9.63 4.47
N LEU A 578 1.70 -10.06 3.21
CA LEU A 578 1.03 -11.21 2.61
C LEU A 578 2.07 -12.23 2.14
N THR A 579 1.77 -13.52 2.32
CA THR A 579 2.60 -14.62 1.78
C THR A 579 2.36 -14.80 0.29
N VAL A 580 1.13 -14.58 -0.18
CA VAL A 580 0.72 -14.71 -1.58
C VAL A 580 0.01 -13.44 -2.03
N PHE A 581 0.45 -12.86 -3.15
CA PHE A 581 -0.13 -11.64 -3.71
C PHE A 581 0.11 -11.54 -5.24
N ALA A 582 -0.49 -10.55 -5.89
CA ALA A 582 -0.27 -10.25 -7.30
C ALA A 582 0.32 -8.86 -7.48
N VAL A 583 1.21 -8.70 -8.47
CA VAL A 583 1.86 -7.44 -8.82
C VAL A 583 1.55 -7.11 -10.26
N GLU A 584 0.93 -5.96 -10.48
CA GLU A 584 0.64 -5.44 -11.82
C GLU A 584 1.82 -4.61 -12.32
N VAL A 585 2.36 -4.94 -13.49
CA VAL A 585 3.53 -4.25 -14.06
C VAL A 585 3.19 -3.69 -15.43
N ALA A 586 3.27 -2.37 -15.55
CA ALA A 586 2.98 -1.64 -16.78
C ALA A 586 3.94 -2.04 -17.93
N PRO A 587 3.55 -1.86 -19.20
CA PRO A 587 4.43 -2.07 -20.34
C PRO A 587 5.74 -1.29 -20.21
N LYS A 588 6.86 -1.87 -20.66
CA LYS A 588 8.20 -1.23 -20.69
C LYS A 588 8.60 -0.58 -19.37
N SER A 589 8.23 -1.19 -18.24
CA SER A 589 8.45 -0.62 -16.91
C SER A 589 9.11 -1.61 -15.95
N THR A 590 9.60 -1.08 -14.83
CA THR A 590 10.12 -1.87 -13.72
C THR A 590 9.32 -1.56 -12.46
N MET A 591 9.03 -2.58 -11.66
CA MET A 591 8.30 -2.42 -10.40
C MET A 591 8.94 -3.25 -9.30
N VAL A 592 9.04 -2.65 -8.10
CA VAL A 592 9.39 -3.39 -6.90
C VAL A 592 8.27 -4.38 -6.58
N SER A 593 8.58 -5.68 -6.67
CA SER A 593 7.66 -6.74 -6.29
C SER A 593 7.46 -6.73 -4.77
N GLN A 594 8.56 -6.89 -4.04
CA GLN A 594 8.56 -6.93 -2.57
C GLN A 594 9.95 -6.70 -1.99
N HIS A 595 9.95 -6.37 -0.70
CA HIS A 595 11.10 -6.45 0.19
C HIS A 595 10.86 -7.54 1.23
N VAL A 596 11.91 -8.29 1.54
CA VAL A 596 11.89 -9.39 2.50
C VAL A 596 13.07 -9.27 3.46
N MET A 597 12.79 -9.54 4.73
CA MET A 597 13.76 -9.56 5.83
C MET A 597 13.54 -10.77 6.74
N PRO A 598 14.51 -11.17 7.58
CA PRO A 598 14.28 -12.20 8.59
C PRO A 598 13.29 -11.74 9.67
N LEU A 599 12.40 -12.64 10.08
CA LEU A 599 11.51 -12.44 11.24
C LEU A 599 12.32 -12.43 12.54
N ASN A 600 13.13 -13.46 12.76
CA ASN A 600 14.11 -13.55 13.83
C ASN A 600 15.53 -13.59 13.23
N GLU A 601 16.36 -12.62 13.59
CA GLU A 601 17.73 -12.49 13.08
C GLU A 601 18.72 -13.49 13.67
N GLN A 602 18.35 -14.10 14.80
CA GLN A 602 19.18 -15.09 15.49
C GLN A 602 19.01 -16.50 14.91
N GLU A 603 17.99 -16.70 14.08
CA GLU A 603 17.66 -17.98 13.44
C GLU A 603 18.04 -17.98 11.96
N GLU A 604 18.25 -19.16 11.40
CA GLU A 604 18.38 -19.30 9.95
C GLU A 604 17.10 -18.92 9.24
N TRP A 605 17.22 -18.35 8.03
CA TRP A 605 16.06 -18.03 7.22
C TRP A 605 16.24 -18.42 5.76
N LEU A 606 15.14 -18.83 5.17
CA LEU A 606 15.06 -19.31 3.79
C LEU A 606 14.05 -18.45 3.05
N TYR A 607 14.54 -17.63 2.12
CA TYR A 607 13.67 -16.97 1.16
C TYR A 607 13.48 -17.89 -0.04
N SER A 608 12.24 -18.34 -0.26
CA SER A 608 11.87 -19.13 -1.43
C SER A 608 10.56 -18.59 -1.99
N CYS A 609 10.66 -18.02 -3.19
CA CYS A 609 9.58 -17.29 -3.84
C CYS A 609 9.37 -17.82 -5.26
N VAL A 610 8.11 -18.05 -5.62
CA VAL A 610 7.69 -18.44 -6.97
C VAL A 610 6.90 -17.29 -7.59
N HIS A 611 7.34 -16.83 -8.76
CA HIS A 611 6.62 -15.88 -9.59
C HIS A 611 5.94 -16.63 -10.74
N SER A 612 4.68 -16.35 -11.00
CA SER A 612 3.91 -16.95 -12.09
C SER A 612 3.08 -15.90 -12.82
N LEU A 613 3.08 -15.92 -14.14
CA LEU A 613 2.21 -15.04 -14.94
C LEU A 613 0.76 -15.53 -14.82
N LEU A 614 -0.17 -14.60 -14.56
CA LEU A 614 -1.61 -14.85 -14.58
C LEU A 614 -2.21 -14.65 -15.97
#